data_AF-A0AAJ1RRL8-F1
#
_entry.id   AF-A0AAJ1RRL8-F1
#
_cell.length_a   1.000
_cell.length_b   1.000
_cell.length_c   1.000
_cell.angle_alpha   90.00
_cell.angle_beta   90.00
_cell.angle_gamma   90.00
#
_symmetry.space_group_name_H-M   'P 1'
#
loop_
_entity.id
_entity.type
_entity.pdbx_description
1 polymer ?
#
loop_
_entity_poly.entity_id
_entity_poly.type
_entity_poly.pdbx_seq_one_letter_code
_entity_poly.pdbx_strand_id
1 'polypeptide(L)'
;MFNQLFMPVLDKVHSVTMSEVRHNTQKERRIIDVLEPVMNQHRLVMDKKVIQKDFDSCQHLPPEQALRYQLMYQMTRLTADRGALTNDDRLDALAMACQYWVDAMAQDVEQRMVVRKEELMAAELNGLREQASMGFAVITGHQSEKAINLRW
;
A
#
# COMPACT_ATOMS: atom_id res chain seq x y z
N MET A 1 -9.10 8.49 21.32
CA MET A 1 -9.06 8.88 22.76
C MET A 1 -7.64 8.80 23.33
N PHE A 2 -6.87 7.76 23.01
CA PHE A 2 -5.48 7.63 23.47
C PHE A 2 -4.54 8.73 22.94
N ASN A 3 -4.69 9.14 21.68
CA ASN A 3 -3.88 10.21 21.08
C ASN A 3 -4.00 11.54 21.84
N GLN A 4 -5.18 11.87 22.37
CA GLN A 4 -5.39 13.11 23.14
C GLN A 4 -4.71 13.09 24.51
N LEU A 5 -4.51 11.91 25.10
CA LEU A 5 -3.75 11.75 26.34
C LEU A 5 -2.24 11.76 26.10
N PHE A 6 -1.80 11.33 24.92
CA PHE A 6 -0.39 11.20 24.57
C PHE A 6 0.21 12.48 23.95
N MET A 7 -0.60 13.28 23.24
CA MET A 7 -0.20 14.58 22.66
C MET A 7 0.55 15.50 23.65
N PRO A 8 0.08 15.73 24.89
CA PRO A 8 0.76 16.61 25.84
C PRO A 8 2.15 16.11 26.26
N VAL A 9 2.41 14.80 26.15
CA VAL A 9 3.72 14.20 26.45
C VAL A 9 4.64 14.36 25.24
N LEU A 10 4.12 14.10 24.04
CA LEU A 10 4.88 14.27 22.80
C LEU A 10 5.28 15.73 22.57
N ASP A 11 4.38 16.69 22.77
CA ASP A 11 4.68 18.11 22.59
C ASP A 11 5.79 18.64 23.52
N LYS A 12 6.00 17.97 24.67
CA LYS A 12 7.11 18.31 25.58
C LYS A 12 8.47 17.79 25.11
N VAL A 13 8.50 16.69 24.34
CA VAL A 13 9.74 16.04 23.90
C VAL A 13 10.06 16.42 22.45
N HIS A 14 9.11 16.20 21.54
CA HIS A 14 9.19 16.53 20.13
C HIS A 14 7.80 16.57 19.49
N SER A 15 7.40 17.73 18.95
CA SER A 15 6.10 17.88 18.28
C SER A 15 6.04 17.04 17.01
N VAL A 16 5.07 16.12 16.94
CA VAL A 16 4.83 15.22 15.81
C VAL A 16 3.35 15.18 15.44
N THR A 17 3.07 15.02 14.16
CA THR A 17 1.69 14.82 13.68
C THR A 17 1.29 13.37 13.89
N MET A 18 0.21 13.13 14.65
CA MET A 18 -0.35 11.79 14.84
C MET A 18 -1.59 11.59 13.96
N SER A 19 -1.66 10.47 13.25
CA SER A 19 -2.88 9.97 12.62
C SER A 19 -3.53 8.89 13.50
N GLU A 20 -4.84 8.97 13.71
CA GLU A 20 -5.61 7.92 14.43
C GLU A 20 -6.24 6.98 13.39
N VAL A 21 -5.95 5.68 13.47
CA VAL A 21 -6.64 4.67 12.66
C VAL A 21 -7.70 4.03 13.53
N ARG A 22 -8.97 4.16 13.12
CA ARG A 22 -10.11 3.55 13.82
C ARG A 22 -10.65 2.40 13.00
N HIS A 23 -10.79 1.24 13.64
CA HIS A 23 -11.48 0.09 13.06
C HIS A 23 -12.78 -0.13 13.84
N ASN A 24 -13.92 -0.04 13.16
CA ASN A 24 -15.26 -0.28 13.74
C ASN A 24 -15.86 -1.63 13.29
N THR A 25 -15.24 -2.26 12.29
CA THR A 25 -15.64 -3.57 11.77
C THR A 25 -15.08 -4.71 12.61
N GLN A 26 -15.73 -5.87 12.53
CA GLN A 26 -15.21 -7.10 13.14
C GLN A 26 -13.83 -7.44 12.55
N LYS A 27 -12.92 -7.90 13.40
CA LYS A 27 -11.53 -8.14 13.01
C LYS A 27 -11.42 -9.17 11.89
N GLU A 28 -12.21 -10.25 11.99
CA GLU A 28 -12.21 -11.35 11.04
C GLU A 28 -12.66 -10.87 9.65
N ARG A 29 -13.75 -10.10 9.58
CA ARG A 29 -14.19 -9.48 8.33
C ARG A 29 -13.15 -8.53 7.76
N ARG A 30 -12.55 -7.68 8.60
CA ARG A 30 -11.48 -6.77 8.17
C ARG A 30 -10.31 -7.54 7.56
N ILE A 31 -9.86 -8.62 8.18
CA ILE A 31 -8.77 -9.45 7.66
C ILE A 31 -9.15 -10.07 6.29
N ILE A 32 -10.38 -10.60 6.17
CA ILE A 32 -10.90 -11.17 4.92
C ILE A 32 -10.93 -10.11 3.82
N ASP A 33 -11.49 -8.93 4.10
CA ASP A 33 -11.64 -7.84 3.12
C ASP A 33 -10.29 -7.43 2.50
N VAL A 34 -9.19 -7.54 3.26
CA VAL A 34 -7.84 -7.22 2.78
C VAL A 34 -7.20 -8.39 2.02
N LEU A 35 -7.31 -9.61 2.56
CA LEU A 35 -6.60 -10.76 2.01
C LEU A 35 -7.29 -11.37 0.79
N GLU A 36 -8.62 -11.34 0.74
CA GLU A 36 -9.43 -11.90 -0.36
C GLU A 36 -9.00 -11.38 -1.75
N PRO A 37 -8.92 -10.05 -2.00
CA PRO A 37 -8.54 -9.57 -3.34
C PRO A 37 -7.10 -9.95 -3.71
N VAL A 38 -6.18 -9.97 -2.75
CA VAL A 38 -4.76 -10.29 -2.99
C VAL A 38 -4.60 -11.78 -3.34
N MET A 39 -5.32 -12.65 -2.63
CA MET A 39 -5.31 -14.10 -2.86
C MET A 39 -6.03 -14.48 -4.16
N ASN A 40 -7.20 -13.89 -4.44
CA ASN A 40 -7.97 -14.14 -5.66
C ASN A 40 -7.19 -13.75 -6.93
N GLN A 41 -6.33 -12.73 -6.82
CA GLN A 41 -5.49 -12.27 -7.93
C GLN A 41 -4.12 -12.97 -7.95
N HIS A 42 -3.93 -14.02 -7.11
CA HIS A 42 -2.69 -14.80 -6.99
C HIS A 42 -1.43 -13.94 -6.77
N ARG A 43 -1.57 -12.79 -6.10
CA ARG A 43 -0.45 -11.87 -5.84
C ARG A 43 0.28 -12.11 -4.54
N LEU A 44 -0.29 -12.90 -3.64
CA LEU A 44 0.37 -13.30 -2.41
C LEU A 44 1.29 -14.50 -2.66
N VAL A 45 2.60 -14.26 -2.69
CA VAL A 45 3.62 -15.30 -2.88
C VAL A 45 4.44 -15.47 -1.61
N MET A 46 4.58 -16.70 -1.14
CA MET A 46 5.34 -17.04 0.07
C MET A 46 6.48 -18.00 -0.26
N ASP A 47 7.67 -17.73 0.28
CA ASP A 47 8.80 -18.66 0.23
C ASP A 47 8.53 -19.85 1.16
N LYS A 48 8.77 -21.07 0.67
CA LYS A 48 8.68 -22.32 1.45
C LYS A 48 9.50 -22.27 2.75
N LYS A 49 10.62 -21.55 2.77
CA LYS A 49 11.45 -21.37 3.97
C LYS A 49 10.70 -20.65 5.09
N VAL A 50 9.81 -19.72 4.76
CA VAL A 50 9.01 -19.01 5.76
C VAL A 50 8.01 -19.96 6.40
N ILE A 51 7.41 -20.85 5.62
CA ILE A 51 6.48 -21.88 6.12
C ILE A 51 7.18 -22.81 7.10
N GLN A 52 8.39 -23.27 6.77
CA GLN A 52 9.17 -24.12 7.66
C GLN A 52 9.52 -23.39 8.98
N LYS A 53 9.95 -22.14 8.90
CA LYS A 53 10.24 -21.32 10.09
C LYS A 53 9.00 -21.10 10.96
N ASP A 54 7.83 -20.89 10.35
CA ASP A 54 6.54 -20.76 11.04
C ASP A 54 6.24 -22.02 11.86
N PHE A 55 6.44 -23.20 11.25
CA PHE A 55 6.28 -24.50 11.89
C PHE A 55 7.28 -24.71 13.03
N ASP A 56 8.57 -24.49 12.78
CA ASP A 56 9.65 -24.70 13.76
C ASP A 56 9.50 -23.77 14.98
N SER A 57 9.04 -22.54 14.77
CA SER A 57 8.82 -21.56 15.85
C SER A 57 7.80 -22.04 16.88
N CYS A 58 6.85 -22.90 16.50
CA CYS A 58 5.78 -23.37 17.38
C CYS A 58 6.09 -24.71 18.06
N GLN A 59 7.23 -25.35 17.78
CA GLN A 59 7.55 -26.69 18.29
C GLN A 59 7.75 -26.76 19.82
N HIS A 60 8.02 -25.63 20.47
CA HIS A 60 8.15 -25.55 21.93
C HIS A 60 6.81 -25.62 22.67
N LEU A 61 5.68 -25.48 21.96
CA LEU A 61 4.34 -25.54 22.51
C LEU A 61 3.73 -26.94 22.37
N PRO A 62 2.72 -27.29 23.20
CA PRO A 62 1.94 -28.50 23.01
C PRO A 62 1.37 -28.57 21.58
N PRO A 63 1.31 -29.75 20.94
CA PRO A 63 0.94 -29.89 19.53
C PRO A 63 -0.40 -29.23 19.17
N GLU A 64 -1.38 -29.31 20.06
CA GLU A 64 -2.71 -28.71 19.86
C GLU A 64 -2.66 -27.18 19.84
N GLN A 65 -1.84 -26.57 20.70
CA GLN A 65 -1.68 -25.12 20.77
C GLN A 65 -0.77 -24.62 19.65
N ALA A 66 0.30 -25.35 19.37
CA ALA A 66 1.27 -25.03 18.31
C ALA A 66 0.56 -24.84 16.95
N LEU A 67 -0.38 -25.73 16.62
CA LEU A 67 -1.14 -25.68 15.38
C LEU A 67 -1.97 -24.38 15.27
N ARG A 68 -2.62 -23.94 16.37
CA ARG A 68 -3.48 -22.73 16.37
C ARG A 68 -2.70 -21.43 16.17
N TYR A 69 -1.40 -21.43 16.45
CA TYR A 69 -0.51 -20.28 16.25
C TYR A 69 0.14 -20.23 14.87
N GLN A 70 0.02 -21.29 14.06
CA GLN A 70 0.62 -21.33 12.72
C GLN A 70 -0.20 -20.49 11.73
N LEU A 71 0.49 -19.71 10.89
CA LEU A 71 -0.15 -18.82 9.92
C LEU A 71 -1.02 -19.60 8.93
N MET A 72 -0.52 -20.74 8.44
CA MET A 72 -1.24 -21.59 7.48
C MET A 72 -2.52 -22.16 8.09
N TYR A 73 -2.48 -22.56 9.37
CA TYR A 73 -3.67 -23.04 10.06
C TYR A 73 -4.71 -21.93 10.21
N GLN A 74 -4.27 -20.74 10.64
CA GLN A 74 -5.14 -19.57 10.78
C GLN A 74 -5.80 -19.19 9.45
N MET A 75 -5.05 -19.18 8.35
CA MET A 75 -5.59 -18.89 7.00
C MET A 75 -6.68 -19.89 6.58
N THR A 76 -6.50 -21.19 6.83
CA THR A 76 -7.49 -22.20 6.41
C THR A 76 -8.78 -22.22 7.25
N ARG A 77 -8.75 -21.62 8.44
CA ARG A 77 -9.87 -21.62 9.40
C ARG A 77 -10.57 -20.27 9.53
N LEU A 78 -10.04 -19.23 8.88
CA LEU A 78 -10.64 -17.90 8.86
C LEU A 78 -12.03 -17.95 8.20
N THR A 79 -13.05 -17.42 8.89
CA THR A 79 -14.40 -17.23 8.36
C THR A 79 -14.96 -15.89 8.81
N ALA A 80 -16.05 -15.42 8.17
CA ALA A 80 -16.67 -14.13 8.48
C ALA A 80 -17.49 -14.13 9.80
N ASP A 81 -17.57 -15.28 10.47
CA ASP A 81 -18.25 -15.45 11.74
C ASP A 81 -17.39 -14.93 12.89
N ARG A 82 -18.05 -14.34 13.88
CA ARG A 82 -17.37 -13.78 15.05
C ARG A 82 -16.75 -14.88 15.90
N GLY A 83 -15.46 -14.78 16.20
CA GLY A 83 -14.74 -15.76 17.01
C GLY A 83 -14.38 -17.04 16.26
N ALA A 84 -14.30 -16.99 14.93
CA ALA A 84 -13.91 -18.12 14.09
C ALA A 84 -12.52 -18.68 14.44
N LEU A 85 -11.61 -17.83 14.91
CA LEU A 85 -10.25 -18.18 15.30
C LEU A 85 -10.03 -17.85 16.77
N THR A 86 -9.35 -18.74 17.50
CA THR A 86 -8.89 -18.46 18.87
C THR A 86 -7.77 -17.43 18.87
N ASN A 87 -6.82 -17.57 17.92
CA ASN A 87 -5.66 -16.69 17.77
C ASN A 87 -5.61 -16.20 16.32
N ASP A 88 -5.49 -14.89 16.14
CA ASP A 88 -5.43 -14.21 14.84
C ASP A 88 -4.13 -13.42 14.61
N ASP A 89 -3.19 -13.44 15.58
CA ASP A 89 -2.04 -12.52 15.61
C ASP A 89 -1.19 -12.51 14.32
N ARG A 90 -0.77 -13.69 13.83
CA ARG A 90 0.08 -13.78 12.62
C ARG A 90 -0.69 -13.38 11.37
N LEU A 91 -1.98 -13.72 11.33
CA LEU A 91 -2.86 -13.43 10.23
C LEU A 91 -3.25 -11.94 10.15
N ASP A 92 -3.54 -11.29 11.28
CA ASP A 92 -3.82 -9.86 11.35
C ASP A 92 -2.56 -9.05 10.98
N ALA A 93 -1.37 -9.49 11.43
CA ALA A 93 -0.11 -8.89 11.00
C ALA A 93 0.12 -8.99 9.48
N LEU A 94 -0.18 -10.14 8.88
CA LEU A 94 -0.12 -10.31 7.42
C LEU A 94 -1.13 -9.40 6.72
N ALA A 95 -2.37 -9.33 7.20
CA ALA A 95 -3.40 -8.47 6.64
C ALA A 95 -2.99 -6.99 6.72
N MET A 96 -2.45 -6.52 7.85
CA MET A 96 -1.93 -5.16 7.96
C MET A 96 -0.81 -4.87 6.95
N ALA A 97 0.11 -5.82 6.75
CA ALA A 97 1.16 -5.68 5.75
C ALA A 97 0.58 -5.64 4.32
N CYS A 98 -0.40 -6.49 4.02
CA CYS A 98 -1.09 -6.47 2.73
C CYS A 98 -1.87 -5.18 2.51
N GLN A 99 -2.56 -4.64 3.53
CA GLN A 99 -3.35 -3.40 3.42
C GLN A 99 -2.52 -2.24 2.88
N TYR A 100 -1.30 -2.09 3.39
CA TYR A 100 -0.37 -1.07 2.91
C TYR A 100 -0.12 -1.15 1.39
N TRP A 101 -0.04 -2.38 0.87
CA TRP A 101 0.14 -2.61 -0.56
C TRP A 101 -1.16 -2.59 -1.35
N VAL A 102 -2.30 -2.95 -0.75
CA VAL A 102 -3.61 -2.92 -1.41
C VAL A 102 -3.95 -1.51 -1.87
N ASP A 103 -3.67 -0.48 -1.07
CA ASP A 103 -3.89 0.92 -1.46
C ASP A 103 -3.03 1.31 -2.68
N ALA A 104 -1.81 0.78 -2.78
CA ALA A 104 -0.96 0.97 -3.95
C ALA A 104 -1.37 0.10 -5.15
N MET A 105 -1.92 -1.09 -4.91
CA MET A 105 -2.42 -2.04 -5.92
C MET A 105 -3.78 -1.63 -6.51
N ALA A 106 -4.56 -0.81 -5.80
CA ALA A 106 -5.80 -0.24 -6.29
C ALA A 106 -5.58 0.77 -7.44
N GLN A 107 -4.33 1.17 -7.70
CA GLN A 107 -3.99 1.95 -8.89
C GLN A 107 -4.09 1.04 -10.12
N ASP A 108 -5.10 1.26 -10.95
CA ASP A 108 -5.30 0.54 -12.19
C ASP A 108 -4.08 0.72 -13.11
N VAL A 109 -3.41 -0.39 -13.40
CA VAL A 109 -2.21 -0.43 -14.23
C VAL A 109 -2.54 0.06 -15.65
N GLU A 110 -3.72 -0.23 -16.17
CA GLU A 110 -4.14 0.22 -17.50
C GLU A 110 -4.34 1.73 -17.53
N GLN A 111 -5.02 2.29 -16.53
CA GLN A 111 -5.19 3.75 -16.44
C GLN A 111 -3.85 4.46 -16.28
N ARG A 112 -2.93 3.92 -15.46
CA ARG A 112 -1.56 4.45 -15.35
C ARG A 112 -0.80 4.40 -16.67
N MET A 113 -0.95 3.31 -17.44
CA MET A 113 -0.33 3.18 -18.77
C MET A 113 -0.87 4.21 -19.75
N VAL A 114 -2.18 4.47 -19.74
CA VAL A 114 -2.83 5.49 -20.58
C VAL A 114 -2.35 6.88 -20.20
N VAL A 115 -2.43 7.25 -18.92
CA VAL A 115 -1.96 8.56 -18.42
C VAL A 115 -0.49 8.77 -18.78
N ARG A 116 0.35 7.74 -18.59
CA ARG A 116 1.77 7.81 -18.93
C ARG A 116 2.00 8.02 -20.43
N LYS A 117 1.19 7.38 -21.28
CA LYS A 117 1.26 7.53 -22.73
C LYS A 117 0.84 8.94 -23.16
N GLU A 118 -0.21 9.49 -22.55
CA GLU A 118 -0.65 10.87 -22.79
C GLU A 118 0.40 11.90 -22.37
N GLU A 119 1.03 11.70 -21.21
CA GLU A 119 2.16 12.54 -20.75
C GLU A 119 3.32 12.53 -21.75
N LEU A 120 3.69 11.37 -22.27
CA LEU A 120 4.76 11.22 -23.26
C LEU A 120 4.39 11.92 -24.58
N MET A 121 3.17 11.75 -25.06
CA MET A 121 2.69 12.45 -26.27
C MET A 121 2.68 13.97 -26.09
N ALA A 122 2.25 14.45 -24.92
CA ALA A 122 2.28 15.88 -24.62
C ALA A 122 3.71 16.44 -24.55
N ALA A 123 4.64 15.67 -23.99
CA ALA A 123 6.06 16.03 -23.98
C ALA A 123 6.66 16.10 -25.41
N GLU A 124 6.33 15.13 -26.26
CA GLU A 124 6.74 15.13 -27.68
C GLU A 124 6.17 16.34 -28.43
N LEU A 125 4.88 16.64 -28.28
CA LEU A 125 4.25 17.81 -28.90
C LEU A 125 4.87 19.12 -28.43
N ASN A 126 5.18 19.24 -27.14
CA ASN A 126 5.86 20.42 -26.60
C ASN A 126 7.27 20.58 -27.20
N GLY A 127 8.03 19.48 -27.32
CA GLY A 127 9.35 19.50 -27.96
C GLY A 127 9.28 19.90 -29.44
N LEU A 128 8.30 19.38 -30.19
CA LEU A 128 8.06 19.79 -31.59
C LEU A 128 7.68 21.27 -31.69
N ARG A 129 6.87 21.77 -30.75
CA ARG A 129 6.45 23.18 -30.72
C ARG A 129 7.62 24.11 -30.42
N GLU A 130 8.50 23.73 -29.49
CA GLU A 130 9.75 24.45 -29.23
C GLU A 130 10.66 24.44 -30.46
N GLN A 131 10.88 23.30 -31.12
CA GLN A 131 11.65 23.22 -32.37
C GLN A 131 11.06 24.10 -33.47
N ALA A 132 9.74 24.08 -33.66
CA ALA A 132 9.06 24.91 -34.64
C ALA A 132 9.18 26.40 -34.31
N SER A 133 9.07 26.79 -33.04
CA SER A 133 9.28 28.18 -32.60
C SER A 133 10.73 28.65 -32.80
N MET A 134 11.71 27.76 -32.58
CA MET A 134 13.12 28.04 -32.82
C MET A 134 13.40 28.19 -34.32
N GLY A 135 12.82 27.34 -35.16
CA GLY A 135 12.90 27.45 -36.62
C GLY A 135 12.25 28.73 -37.15
N PHE A 136 11.09 29.11 -36.61
CA PHE A 136 10.42 30.36 -36.97
C PHE A 136 11.20 31.59 -36.49
N ALA A 137 11.75 31.57 -35.27
CA ALA A 137 12.59 32.64 -34.72
C ALA A 137 13.90 32.84 -35.51
N VAL A 138 14.49 31.75 -36.04
CA VAL A 138 15.67 31.81 -36.92
C VAL A 138 15.33 32.42 -38.29
N ILE A 139 14.12 32.20 -38.80
CA ILE A 139 13.66 32.73 -40.10
C ILE A 139 13.18 34.19 -39.99
N THR A 140 12.52 34.58 -38.90
CA THR A 140 11.90 35.91 -38.74
C THR A 140 12.69 36.88 -37.88
N GLY A 141 13.81 36.45 -37.27
CA GLY A 141 14.68 37.29 -36.44
C GLY A 141 14.05 37.76 -35.13
N HIS A 142 12.87 37.28 -34.76
CA HIS A 142 12.21 37.58 -33.49
C HIS A 142 12.61 36.53 -32.45
N GLN A 143 13.36 36.93 -31.42
CA GLN A 143 13.60 36.06 -30.27
C GLN A 143 12.34 35.96 -29.42
N SER A 144 11.82 34.75 -29.25
CA SER A 144 10.72 34.47 -28.34
C SER A 144 11.19 34.68 -26.90
N GLU A 145 10.64 35.70 -26.22
CA GLU A 145 10.86 35.91 -24.79
C GLU A 145 10.34 34.68 -23.99
N LYS A 146 11.23 34.05 -23.23
CA LYS A 146 10.85 32.98 -22.29
C LYS A 146 10.11 33.59 -21.11
N ALA A 147 8.78 33.48 -21.07
CA ALA A 147 8.00 33.76 -19.88
C ALA A 147 8.24 32.67 -18.82
N ILE A 148 9.15 32.95 -17.89
CA ILE A 148 9.38 32.11 -16.70
C ILE A 148 8.19 32.33 -15.74
N ASN A 149 7.17 31.49 -15.87
CA ASN A 149 6.09 31.42 -14.86
C ASN A 149 6.59 30.62 -13.65
N LEU A 150 7.30 31.30 -12.75
CA LEU A 150 7.52 30.84 -11.38
C LEU A 150 6.22 31.03 -10.60
N ARG A 151 5.43 29.97 -10.49
CA ARG A 151 4.32 29.89 -9.53
C ARG A 151 4.86 29.32 -8.22
N TRP A 152 4.80 30.14 -7.17
CA TRP A 152 4.91 29.73 -5.77
C TRP A 152 3.60 29.11 -5.30
#